data_AF-A0A432RIZ8-F1
#
_entry.id   AF-A0A432RIZ8-F1
#
_cell.length_a   1.000
_cell.length_b   1.000
_cell.length_c   1.000
_cell.angle_alpha   90.00
_cell.angle_beta   90.00
_cell.angle_gamma   90.00
#
_symmetry.space_group_name_H-M   'P 1'
#
loop_
_entity.id
_entity.type
_entity.pdbx_description
1 polymer ?
#
loop_
_entity_poly.entity_id
_entity_poly.type
_entity_poly.pdbx_seq_one_letter_code
_entity_poly.pdbx_strand_id
1 'polypeptide(L)' 'MNLDQFLHMGGYGFYIWTSYGIAFVVLALNIILPIRQQKRALKDIANRRRRNQERMSDL' A
#
# COMPACT_ATOMS: atom_id res chain seq x y z
N MET A 1 -13.89 -32.76 18.74
CA MET A 1 -14.24 -32.15 17.45
C MET A 1 -12.98 -31.46 16.94
N ASN A 2 -12.31 -32.07 15.97
CA ASN A 2 -10.96 -31.68 15.55
C ASN A 2 -11.03 -30.61 14.45
N LEU A 3 -10.36 -29.48 14.67
CA LEU A 3 -10.14 -28.41 13.68
C LEU A 3 -9.46 -28.95 12.40
N ASP A 4 -8.72 -30.06 12.53
CA ASP A 4 -8.07 -30.74 11.42
C ASP A 4 -9.06 -31.30 10.38
N GLN A 5 -10.25 -31.77 10.81
CA GLN A 5 -11.30 -32.22 9.88
C GLN A 5 -11.96 -31.06 9.12
N PHE A 6 -12.01 -29.85 9.69
CA PHE A 6 -12.48 -28.65 9.01
C PHE A 6 -11.48 -28.13 7.97
N LEU A 7 -10.18 -28.37 8.19
CA LEU A 7 -9.12 -28.04 7.24
C LEU A 7 -8.95 -29.12 6.15
N HIS A 8 -9.17 -30.39 6.48
CA HIS A 8 -8.97 -31.54 5.59
C HIS A 8 -10.25 -32.11 4.94
N MET A 9 -11.44 -31.55 5.16
CA MET A 9 -12.61 -31.83 4.33
C MET A 9 -12.52 -31.06 3.00
N GLY A 10 -11.66 -31.52 2.10
CA GLY A 10 -11.82 -31.36 0.65
C GLY A 10 -11.94 -29.93 0.09
N GLY A 11 -11.00 -29.03 0.38
CA GLY A 11 -10.70 -27.90 -0.53
C GLY A 11 -11.18 -26.50 -0.13
N TYR A 12 -11.90 -26.32 0.98
CA TYR A 12 -12.41 -24.99 1.38
C TYR A 12 -11.38 -24.08 2.08
N GLY A 13 -10.34 -24.63 2.70
CA GLY A 13 -9.30 -23.83 3.36
C GLY A 13 -8.57 -22.88 2.39
N PHE A 14 -8.38 -23.33 1.15
CA PHE A 14 -7.77 -22.53 0.10
C PHE A 14 -8.68 -21.37 -0.32
N TYR A 15 -9.99 -21.60 -0.46
CA TYR A 15 -10.98 -20.57 -0.81
C TYR A 15 -10.98 -19.41 0.19
N ILE A 16 -11.00 -19.74 1.48
CA ILE A 16 -10.99 -18.76 2.56
C ILE A 16 -9.71 -17.93 2.49
N TRP A 17 -8.55 -18.59 2.32
CA TRP A 17 -7.27 -17.91 2.23
C TRP A 17 -7.15 -17.03 0.99
N THR A 18 -7.68 -17.45 -0.18
CA THR A 18 -7.72 -16.58 -1.37
C THR A 18 -8.68 -15.41 -1.22
N SER A 19 -9.87 -15.59 -0.62
CA SER A 19 -10.79 -14.46 -0.37
C SER A 19 -10.19 -13.46 0.62
N TYR A 20 -9.56 -13.93 1.70
CA TYR A 20 -8.81 -13.07 2.62
C TYR A 20 -7.59 -12.43 1.94
N GLY A 21 -6.89 -13.17 1.07
CA GLY A 21 -5.76 -12.66 0.29
C GLY A 21 -6.17 -11.53 -0.64
N ILE A 22 -7.28 -11.67 -1.38
CA ILE A 22 -7.81 -10.63 -2.26
C ILE A 22 -8.24 -9.42 -1.43
N ALA A 23 -8.98 -9.62 -0.34
CA ALA A 23 -9.37 -8.54 0.56
C ALA A 23 -8.14 -7.81 1.12
N PHE A 24 -7.12 -8.55 1.57
CA PHE A 24 -5.88 -7.99 2.07
C PHE A 24 -5.12 -7.21 1.00
N VAL A 25 -5.06 -7.72 -0.24
CA VAL A 25 -4.44 -7.02 -1.37
C VAL A 25 -5.17 -5.73 -1.68
N VAL A 26 -6.50 -5.72 -1.72
CA VAL A 26 -7.29 -4.51 -1.94
C VAL A 26 -7.04 -3.49 -0.83
N LEU A 27 -7.06 -3.92 0.44
CA LEU A 27 -6.80 -3.06 1.59
C LEU A 27 -5.38 -2.48 1.54
N ALA A 28 -4.38 -3.34 1.27
CA ALA A 28 -2.99 -2.95 1.17
C ALA A 28 -2.78 -1.96 0.02
N LEU A 29 -3.36 -2.19 -1.16
CA LEU A 29 -3.30 -1.25 -2.28
C LEU A 29 -3.92 0.09 -1.92
N ASN A 30 -5.08 0.08 -1.25
CA ASN A 30 -5.76 1.29 -0.81
C ASN A 30 -4.92 2.14 0.15
N ILE A 31 -4.06 1.50 0.96
CA ILE A 31 -3.13 2.18 1.88
C ILE A 31 -1.80 2.56 1.20
N ILE A 32 -1.26 1.71 0.35
CA ILE A 32 0.03 1.93 -0.32
C ILE A 32 -0.05 3.08 -1.33
N LEU A 33 -1.17 3.18 -2.07
CA LEU A 33 -1.41 4.26 -3.04
C LEU A 33 -1.26 5.66 -2.41
N PRO A 34 -2.00 6.05 -1.36
CA PRO A 34 -1.88 7.36 -0.74
C PRO A 34 -0.51 7.59 -0.09
N ILE A 35 0.11 6.58 0.52
CA ILE A 35 1.47 6.72 1.09
C ILE A 35 2.49 7.02 -0.01
N ARG A 36 2.41 6.36 -1.16
CA ARG A 36 3.31 6.63 -2.30
C ARG A 36 3.06 8.00 -2.91
N GLN A 37 1.80 8.43 -3.00
CA GLN A 37 1.45 9.77 -3.48
C GLN A 37 1.92 10.86 -2.53
N GLN A 38 1.73 10.69 -1.23
CA GLN A 38 2.18 11.64 -0.21
C GLN A 38 3.71 11.78 -0.23
N LYS A 39 4.45 10.66 -0.34
CA LYS A 39 5.91 10.71 -0.47
C LYS A 39 6.37 11.45 -1.74
N ARG A 40 5.66 11.29 -2.86
CA ARG A 40 5.96 12.03 -4.11
C ARG A 40 5.67 13.52 -3.96
N ALA A 41 4.50 13.88 -3.44
CA ALA A 41 4.11 15.27 -3.23
C ALA A 41 5.09 16.01 -2.30
N LEU A 42 5.52 15.38 -1.20
CA LEU A 42 6.48 15.97 -0.28
C LEU A 42 7.85 16.18 -0.93
N LYS A 43 8.30 15.22 -1.77
CA LYS A 43 9.54 15.33 -2.54
C LYS A 43 9.50 16.47 -3.55
N ASP A 44 8.37 16.65 -4.23
CA ASP A 44 8.18 17.74 -5.18
C ASP A 44 8.18 19.11 -4.50
N ILE A 45 7.56 19.23 -3.33
CA ILE A 45 7.59 20.47 -2.55
C ILE A 45 9.02 20.80 -2.12
N ALA A 46 9.79 19.82 -1.63
CA ALA A 46 11.18 20.02 -1.24
C ALA A 46 12.06 20.47 -2.42
N ASN A 47 11.90 19.85 -3.59
CA ASN A 47 12.65 20.22 -4.78
C ASN A 47 12.27 21.61 -5.33
N ARG A 48 11.00 22.00 -5.24
CA ARG A 48 10.54 23.33 -5.68
C ARG A 48 11.11 24.45 -4.82
N ARG A 49 11.23 24.26 -3.51
CA ARG A 49 11.82 25.26 -2.61
C ARG A 49 13.27 25.56 -2.96
N ARG A 50 14.06 24.54 -3.29
CA ARG A 50 15.47 24.70 -3.64
C ARG A 50 15.66 25.54 -4.92
N ARG A 51 14.83 25.31 -5.94
CA ARG A 51 14.87 26.09 -7.19
C ARG A 51 14.43 27.55 -7.02
N ASN A 52 13.51 27.84 -6.10
CA ASN A 52 13.08 29.22 -5.83
C ASN A 52 14.10 30.02 -5.01
N GLN A 53 14.90 29.36 -4.16
CA GLN A 53 15.96 30.03 -3.41
C GLN A 53 17.11 30.46 -4.30
N GLU A 54 17.50 29.64 -5.28
CA GLU A 54 18.58 29.98 -6.23
C GLU A 54 18.20 31.18 -7.12
N ARG A 55 16.93 31.30 -7.53
CA ARG A 55 16.47 32.45 -8.34
C ARG A 55 16.36 33.76 -7.57
N MET A 56 16.25 33.70 -6.24
CA MET A 56 16.19 34.90 -5.39
C MET A 56 17.59 35.41 -5.00
N SER A 57 18.62 34.55 -5.02
CA SER A 57 20.00 34.99 -4.72
C SER A 57 20.69 35.66 -5.90
N ASP A 58 20.18 35.49 -7.11
CA ASP A 58 20.73 36.06 -8.35
C ASP A 58 20.11 37.43 -8.73
N LEU A 59 19.17 37.94 -7.94
CA LEU A 59 18.50 39.25 -8.09
C LEU A 59 18.97 40.22 -6.99
#